data_AF-A0A2E9QKW2-F1
#
_entry.id   AF-A0A2E9QKW2-F1
#
_cell.length_a   1.000
_cell.length_b   1.000
_cell.length_c   1.000
_cell.angle_alpha   90.00
_cell.angle_beta   90.00
_cell.angle_gamma   90.00
#
_symmetry.space_group_name_H-M   'P 1'
#
loop_
_entity.id
_entity.type
_entity.pdbx_description
1 polymer ?
#
loop_
_entity_poly.entity_id
_entity_poly.type
_entity_poly.pdbx_seq_one_letter_code
_entity_poly.pdbx_strand_id
1 'polypeptide(L)'
;MHQQHDHKERMSLLQDALWGVAVGDGFGERFFVDPGVVEQLVAERALPAAPWGVTDDTVMACGIAACLLSHGEIVEDELAQTYALNYSTDMYRGYGGTAHSILRNICLGQSWQEAASEPFSGTGSMGNGGAMRAAPLGAYFFDEPARVVSEARKSARVTHWHPEGQAGAIAIALAASWAVQARRATPQQDLFTYVLTHMPDCDLKVRIAKAQALSPNVDVRTATAALGNGSQIIALDTVPFTLWCAAKYMEDFEEAMWLTVSGLGDRDTTCAIVGGIVAARLGRDAIPSKWRASVEDLGDAFSWSSIMSPVTS
;
A
#
# COMPACT_ATOMS: atom_id res chain seq x y z
N MET A 1 -8.45 28.83 8.26
CA MET A 1 -7.05 28.85 8.74
C MET A 1 -6.65 27.57 9.48
N HIS A 2 -7.34 27.14 10.55
CA HIS A 2 -6.94 25.91 11.28
C HIS A 2 -7.09 24.61 10.44
N GLN A 3 -8.23 24.42 9.74
CA GLN A 3 -8.44 23.28 8.83
C GLN A 3 -7.48 23.26 7.61
N GLN A 4 -7.07 24.42 7.09
CA GLN A 4 -6.13 24.49 5.96
C GLN A 4 -4.69 24.15 6.36
N HIS A 5 -4.29 24.55 7.58
CA HIS A 5 -2.98 24.18 8.11
C HIS A 5 -2.88 22.66 8.34
N ASP A 6 -3.96 22.07 8.86
CA ASP A 6 -4.11 20.62 9.07
C ASP A 6 -4.05 19.85 7.73
N HIS A 7 -4.77 20.28 6.70
CA HIS A 7 -4.75 19.63 5.39
C HIS A 7 -3.35 19.56 4.76
N LYS A 8 -2.60 20.68 4.79
CA LYS A 8 -1.24 20.74 4.24
C LYS A 8 -0.29 19.77 4.93
N GLU A 9 -0.35 19.70 6.27
CA GLU A 9 0.48 18.80 7.05
C GLU A 9 0.15 17.32 6.76
N ARG A 10 -1.14 16.99 6.70
CA ARG A 10 -1.61 15.65 6.34
C ARG A 10 -1.19 15.23 4.94
N MET A 11 -1.22 16.15 3.97
CA MET A 11 -0.70 15.89 2.62
C MET A 11 0.80 15.65 2.62
N SER A 12 1.58 16.36 3.45
CA SER A 12 3.02 16.08 3.57
C SER A 12 3.30 14.67 4.11
N LEU A 13 2.51 14.20 5.09
CA LEU A 13 2.62 12.82 5.61
C LEU A 13 2.20 11.78 4.57
N LEU A 14 1.13 12.07 3.82
CA LEU A 14 0.69 11.26 2.70
C LEU A 14 1.79 11.12 1.65
N GLN A 15 2.43 12.23 1.28
CA GLN A 15 3.52 12.25 0.29
C GLN A 15 4.71 11.41 0.75
N ASP A 16 5.06 11.45 2.04
CA ASP A 16 6.11 10.60 2.61
C ASP A 16 5.79 9.11 2.40
N ALA A 17 4.58 8.68 2.76
CA ALA A 17 4.13 7.31 2.56
C ALA A 17 4.04 6.93 1.07
N LEU A 18 3.56 7.82 0.21
CA LEU A 18 3.44 7.57 -1.23
C LEU A 18 4.80 7.41 -1.91
N TRP A 19 5.84 8.14 -1.47
CA TRP A 19 7.23 7.88 -1.90
C TRP A 19 7.72 6.50 -1.47
N GLY A 20 7.35 6.05 -0.26
CA GLY A 20 7.62 4.70 0.21
C GLY A 20 6.95 3.63 -0.67
N VAL A 21 5.68 3.85 -1.03
CA VAL A 21 4.95 2.99 -1.97
C VAL A 21 5.68 2.93 -3.32
N ALA A 22 5.98 4.08 -3.94
CA ALA A 22 6.61 4.14 -5.26
C ALA A 22 7.99 3.48 -5.33
N VAL A 23 8.82 3.70 -4.30
CA VAL A 23 10.14 3.07 -4.23
C VAL A 23 10.02 1.57 -3.95
N GLY A 24 9.10 1.17 -3.05
CA GLY A 24 8.88 -0.23 -2.72
C GLY A 24 8.34 -1.05 -3.90
N ASP A 25 7.30 -0.54 -4.55
CA ASP A 25 6.72 -1.05 -5.80
C ASP A 25 7.82 -1.23 -6.85
N GLY A 26 8.44 -0.12 -7.28
CA GLY A 26 9.41 -0.16 -8.36
C GLY A 26 10.63 -1.02 -8.03
N PHE A 27 11.06 -1.06 -6.77
CA PHE A 27 12.12 -1.98 -6.32
C PHE A 27 11.66 -3.43 -6.46
N GLY A 28 10.51 -3.79 -5.88
CA GLY A 28 9.97 -5.15 -5.85
C GLY A 28 9.72 -5.72 -7.24
N GLU A 29 9.22 -4.91 -8.17
CA GLU A 29 8.96 -5.26 -9.57
C GLU A 29 10.23 -5.77 -10.28
N ARG A 30 11.41 -5.23 -9.93
CA ARG A 30 12.68 -5.68 -10.54
C ARG A 30 13.09 -7.09 -10.14
N PHE A 31 12.43 -7.67 -9.14
CA PHE A 31 12.74 -8.99 -8.64
C PHE A 31 11.82 -10.06 -9.17
N PHE A 32 10.94 -9.83 -10.15
CA PHE A 32 10.22 -10.91 -10.87
C PHE A 32 11.12 -11.72 -11.82
N VAL A 33 12.18 -12.29 -11.25
CA VAL A 33 13.15 -13.19 -11.87
C VAL A 33 13.21 -14.52 -11.11
N ASP A 34 14.05 -15.44 -11.58
CA ASP A 34 14.28 -16.73 -10.92
C ASP A 34 14.64 -16.56 -9.44
N PRO A 35 14.04 -17.33 -8.51
CA PRO A 35 14.32 -17.23 -7.09
C PRO A 35 15.80 -17.33 -6.71
N GLY A 36 16.60 -18.16 -7.39
CA GLY A 36 18.03 -18.28 -7.11
C GLY A 36 18.82 -17.01 -7.48
N VAL A 37 18.36 -16.28 -8.50
CA VAL A 37 18.91 -14.96 -8.85
C VAL A 37 18.53 -13.93 -7.77
N VAL A 38 17.29 -13.96 -7.27
CA VAL A 38 16.86 -13.08 -6.17
C VAL A 38 17.70 -13.33 -4.92
N GLU A 39 17.90 -14.59 -4.53
CA GLU A 39 18.74 -14.96 -3.39
C GLU A 39 20.17 -14.40 -3.51
N GLN A 40 20.77 -14.49 -4.69
CA GLN A 40 22.09 -13.92 -4.94
C GLN A 40 22.09 -12.40 -4.80
N LEU A 41 21.13 -11.71 -5.44
CA LEU A 41 21.04 -10.24 -5.39
C LEU A 41 20.82 -9.74 -3.95
N VAL A 42 19.98 -10.43 -3.18
CA VAL A 42 19.75 -10.12 -1.75
C VAL A 42 21.03 -10.33 -0.94
N ALA A 43 21.76 -11.43 -1.15
CA ALA A 43 23.00 -11.72 -0.44
C ALA A 43 24.10 -10.68 -0.73
N GLU A 44 24.18 -10.22 -1.98
CA GLU A 44 25.16 -9.23 -2.43
C GLU A 44 24.72 -7.77 -2.19
N ARG A 45 23.46 -7.55 -1.76
CA ARG A 45 22.80 -6.23 -1.73
C ARG A 45 22.94 -5.50 -3.07
N ALA A 46 22.83 -6.26 -4.16
CA ALA A 46 23.02 -5.78 -5.51
C ALA A 46 21.73 -5.13 -6.04
N LEU A 47 21.76 -3.80 -6.19
CA LEU A 47 20.60 -3.06 -6.69
C LEU A 47 20.31 -3.39 -8.16
N PRO A 48 19.03 -3.57 -8.53
CA PRO A 48 18.65 -3.73 -9.93
C PRO A 48 18.91 -2.44 -10.72
N ALA A 49 19.16 -2.57 -12.02
CA ALA A 49 19.38 -1.43 -12.89
C ALA A 49 18.13 -0.52 -12.94
N ALA A 50 18.37 0.78 -12.84
CA ALA A 50 17.38 1.83 -13.08
C ALA A 50 17.06 1.96 -14.58
N PRO A 51 15.89 2.51 -14.95
CA PRO A 51 14.81 2.94 -14.06
C PRO A 51 14.03 1.76 -13.45
N TRP A 52 13.49 1.97 -12.25
CA TRP A 52 12.54 1.12 -11.57
C TRP A 52 11.14 1.62 -11.91
N GLY A 53 10.47 0.93 -12.84
CA GLY A 53 9.11 1.26 -13.23
C GLY A 53 8.14 0.92 -12.12
N VAL A 54 7.18 1.80 -11.87
CA VAL A 54 6.09 1.56 -10.92
C VAL A 54 4.94 0.82 -11.61
N THR A 55 4.24 0.00 -10.83
CA THR A 55 3.11 -0.81 -11.27
C THR A 55 1.76 -0.16 -10.90
N ASP A 56 0.67 -0.93 -10.96
CA ASP A 56 -0.64 -0.49 -10.56
C ASP A 56 -0.70 -0.14 -9.07
N ASP A 57 0.19 -0.68 -8.24
CA ASP A 57 0.36 -0.34 -6.83
C ASP A 57 0.49 1.18 -6.63
N THR A 58 1.50 1.78 -7.23
CA THR A 58 1.72 3.24 -7.16
C THR A 58 0.65 4.00 -7.92
N VAL A 59 0.26 3.53 -9.11
CA VAL A 59 -0.71 4.25 -9.95
C VAL A 59 -2.08 4.35 -9.25
N MET A 60 -2.52 3.30 -8.56
CA MET A 60 -3.74 3.33 -7.77
C MET A 60 -3.55 4.09 -6.45
N ALA A 61 -2.36 4.06 -5.84
CA ALA A 61 -2.07 4.92 -4.67
C ALA A 61 -2.13 6.42 -5.03
N CYS A 62 -1.69 6.80 -6.23
CA CYS A 62 -1.83 8.16 -6.74
C CYS A 62 -3.30 8.59 -6.85
N GLY A 63 -4.21 7.67 -7.20
CA GLY A 63 -5.64 7.96 -7.24
C GLY A 63 -6.22 8.33 -5.86
N ILE A 64 -5.82 7.62 -4.80
CA ILE A 64 -6.17 7.98 -3.42
C ILE A 64 -5.61 9.36 -3.07
N ALA A 65 -4.34 9.60 -3.39
CA ALA A 65 -3.67 10.84 -3.10
C ALA A 65 -4.31 12.05 -3.81
N ALA A 66 -4.69 11.90 -5.08
CA ALA A 66 -5.39 12.94 -5.84
C ALA A 66 -6.78 13.25 -5.26
N CYS A 67 -7.51 12.23 -4.84
CA CYS A 67 -8.81 12.39 -4.19
C CYS A 67 -8.66 13.13 -2.85
N LEU A 68 -7.70 12.72 -2.01
CA LEU A 68 -7.44 13.38 -0.73
C LEU A 68 -6.92 14.81 -0.89
N LEU A 69 -6.08 15.08 -1.89
CA LEU A 69 -5.63 16.43 -2.23
C LEU A 69 -6.80 17.36 -2.58
N SER A 70 -7.79 16.83 -3.31
CA SER A 70 -8.90 17.65 -3.81
C SER A 70 -10.03 17.83 -2.80
N HIS A 71 -10.33 16.81 -1.99
CA HIS A 71 -11.51 16.78 -1.13
C HIS A 71 -11.21 16.65 0.36
N GLY A 72 -10.00 16.23 0.73
CA GLY A 72 -9.64 15.93 2.13
C GLY A 72 -10.35 14.69 2.71
N GLU A 73 -11.07 13.95 1.88
CA GLU A 73 -11.77 12.69 2.17
C GLU A 73 -11.92 11.86 0.88
N ILE A 74 -12.31 10.59 1.03
CA ILE A 74 -12.60 9.72 -0.11
C ILE A 74 -14.01 9.98 -0.61
N VAL A 75 -14.08 10.51 -1.84
CA VAL A 75 -15.29 10.61 -2.65
C VAL A 75 -15.27 9.45 -3.64
N GLU A 76 -16.08 8.43 -3.38
CA GLU A 76 -15.96 7.12 -4.06
C GLU A 76 -16.24 7.17 -5.56
N ASP A 77 -17.23 7.96 -5.97
CA ASP A 77 -17.55 8.14 -7.39
C ASP A 77 -16.38 8.77 -8.14
N GLU A 78 -15.76 9.81 -7.56
CA GLU A 78 -14.59 10.48 -8.14
C GLU A 78 -13.34 9.59 -8.11
N LEU A 79 -13.15 8.83 -7.04
CA LEU A 79 -12.05 7.87 -6.93
C LEU A 79 -12.18 6.74 -7.96
N ALA A 80 -13.39 6.22 -8.17
CA ALA A 80 -13.68 5.22 -9.19
C ALA A 80 -13.34 5.71 -10.60
N GLN A 81 -13.74 6.94 -10.92
CA GLN A 81 -13.41 7.57 -12.20
C GLN A 81 -11.91 7.84 -12.32
N THR A 82 -11.25 8.26 -11.26
CA THR A 82 -9.79 8.46 -11.24
C THR A 82 -9.05 7.16 -11.52
N TYR A 83 -9.46 6.04 -10.91
CA TYR A 83 -8.87 4.74 -11.18
C TYR A 83 -9.10 4.26 -12.62
N ALA A 84 -10.31 4.45 -13.15
CA ALA A 84 -10.64 4.14 -14.53
C ALA A 84 -9.79 4.97 -15.51
N LEU A 85 -9.62 6.27 -15.23
CA LEU A 85 -8.78 7.17 -16.02
C LEU A 85 -7.30 6.75 -15.98
N ASN A 86 -6.76 6.48 -14.79
CA ASN A 86 -5.38 6.01 -14.64
C ASN A 86 -5.16 4.70 -15.41
N TYR A 87 -6.10 3.75 -15.30
CA TYR A 87 -6.07 2.49 -16.04
C TYR A 87 -6.10 2.70 -17.56
N SER A 88 -6.96 3.59 -18.06
CA SER A 88 -7.02 3.89 -19.51
C SER A 88 -5.81 4.67 -20.03
N THR A 89 -5.13 5.42 -19.16
CA THR A 89 -3.89 6.12 -19.49
C THR A 89 -2.76 5.13 -19.77
N ASP A 90 -2.65 4.09 -18.94
CA ASP A 90 -1.72 2.99 -19.18
C ASP A 90 -2.21 1.68 -18.53
N MET A 91 -2.81 0.81 -19.34
CA MET A 91 -3.34 -0.47 -18.87
C MET A 91 -2.27 -1.54 -18.68
N TYR A 92 -1.00 -1.27 -19.02
CA TYR A 92 0.10 -2.25 -18.95
C TYR A 92 0.89 -2.15 -17.65
N ARG A 93 0.35 -1.48 -16.64
CA ARG A 93 0.98 -1.25 -15.34
C ARG A 93 0.96 -2.45 -14.39
N GLY A 94 0.57 -3.65 -14.82
CA GLY A 94 0.59 -4.84 -13.95
C GLY A 94 -0.76 -5.24 -13.33
N TYR A 95 -1.84 -4.51 -13.64
CA TYR A 95 -3.17 -4.77 -13.10
C TYR A 95 -3.58 -6.26 -13.15
N GLY A 96 -4.08 -6.78 -12.02
CA GLY A 96 -4.66 -8.11 -11.96
C GLY A 96 -5.89 -8.25 -12.88
N GLY A 97 -6.19 -9.48 -13.33
CA GLY A 97 -7.29 -9.74 -14.28
C GLY A 97 -8.67 -9.23 -13.83
N THR A 98 -8.98 -9.31 -12.53
CA THR A 98 -10.21 -8.72 -11.98
C THR A 98 -10.18 -7.19 -12.03
N ALA A 99 -9.05 -6.55 -11.73
CA ALA A 99 -8.91 -5.10 -11.81
C ALA A 99 -9.08 -4.61 -13.26
N HIS A 100 -8.50 -5.31 -14.24
CA HIS A 100 -8.73 -5.06 -15.66
C HIS A 100 -10.23 -5.04 -16.01
N SER A 101 -10.99 -6.03 -15.55
CA SER A 101 -12.44 -6.10 -15.81
C SER A 101 -13.19 -4.93 -15.18
N ILE A 102 -12.94 -4.66 -13.89
CA ILE A 102 -13.64 -3.60 -13.14
C ILE A 102 -13.37 -2.23 -13.77
N LEU A 103 -12.09 -1.87 -13.93
CA LEU A 103 -11.69 -0.54 -14.37
C LEU A 103 -12.09 -0.28 -15.83
N ARG A 104 -11.98 -1.30 -16.69
CA ARG A 104 -12.49 -1.21 -18.07
C ARG A 104 -13.99 -0.98 -18.10
N ASN A 105 -14.77 -1.68 -17.28
CA ASN A 105 -16.21 -1.52 -17.29
C ASN A 105 -16.66 -0.15 -16.76
N ILE A 106 -15.98 0.38 -15.76
CA ILE A 106 -16.19 1.76 -15.29
C ILE A 106 -15.89 2.75 -16.43
N CYS A 107 -14.79 2.56 -17.18
CA CYS A 107 -14.51 3.38 -18.37
C CYS A 107 -15.63 3.33 -19.42
N LEU A 108 -16.31 2.18 -19.53
CA LEU A 108 -17.44 1.97 -20.45
C LEU A 108 -18.78 2.48 -19.90
N GLY A 109 -18.79 3.08 -18.71
CA GLY A 109 -19.97 3.69 -18.12
C GLY A 109 -20.78 2.78 -17.18
N GLN A 110 -20.29 1.59 -16.84
CA GLN A 110 -20.90 0.78 -15.77
C GLN A 110 -20.71 1.49 -14.43
N SER A 111 -21.70 1.40 -13.53
CA SER A 111 -21.53 1.90 -12.17
C SER A 111 -20.42 1.13 -11.45
N TRP A 112 -19.62 1.79 -10.62
CA TRP A 112 -18.53 1.12 -9.92
C TRP A 112 -19.05 0.09 -8.92
N GLN A 113 -20.25 0.30 -8.36
CA GLN A 113 -20.89 -0.61 -7.42
C GLN A 113 -21.18 -1.96 -8.09
N GLU A 114 -21.74 -1.94 -9.30
CA GLU A 114 -21.98 -3.16 -10.08
C GLU A 114 -20.65 -3.79 -10.50
N ALA A 115 -19.75 -3.01 -11.10
CA ALA A 115 -18.46 -3.52 -11.58
C ALA A 115 -17.64 -4.18 -10.45
N ALA A 116 -17.59 -3.59 -9.25
CA ALA A 116 -16.82 -4.11 -8.13
C ALA A 116 -17.48 -5.32 -7.43
N SER A 117 -18.81 -5.41 -7.44
CA SER A 117 -19.56 -6.48 -6.75
C SER A 117 -19.76 -7.72 -7.60
N GLU A 118 -19.91 -7.60 -8.92
CA GLU A 118 -20.15 -8.71 -9.85
C GLU A 118 -19.11 -9.86 -9.82
N PRO A 119 -17.79 -9.60 -9.70
CA PRO A 119 -16.79 -10.65 -9.67
C PRO A 119 -17.03 -11.71 -8.60
N PHE A 120 -16.54 -12.93 -8.83
CA PHE A 120 -16.64 -14.05 -7.88
C PHE A 120 -18.08 -14.32 -7.44
N SER A 121 -19.00 -14.42 -8.42
CA SER A 121 -20.41 -14.72 -8.20
C SER A 121 -21.12 -13.70 -7.30
N GLY A 122 -20.79 -12.41 -7.44
CA GLY A 122 -21.44 -11.34 -6.68
C GLY A 122 -20.81 -11.04 -5.32
N THR A 123 -19.70 -11.70 -4.96
CA THR A 123 -19.02 -11.49 -3.68
C THR A 123 -17.90 -10.45 -3.77
N GLY A 124 -17.40 -10.18 -4.98
CA GLY A 124 -16.32 -9.26 -5.27
C GLY A 124 -14.93 -9.78 -4.95
N SER A 125 -13.92 -9.00 -5.33
CA SER A 125 -12.52 -9.36 -5.10
C SER A 125 -12.13 -9.29 -3.62
N MET A 126 -11.48 -10.35 -3.13
CA MET A 126 -10.74 -10.39 -1.86
C MET A 126 -9.23 -10.15 -2.03
N GLY A 127 -8.86 -9.64 -3.21
CA GLY A 127 -7.48 -9.34 -3.58
C GLY A 127 -6.77 -8.39 -2.62
N ASN A 128 -5.45 -8.34 -2.72
CA ASN A 128 -4.60 -7.42 -1.97
C ASN A 128 -4.53 -6.00 -2.58
N GLY A 129 -5.13 -5.75 -3.75
CA GLY A 129 -5.03 -4.44 -4.43
C GLY A 129 -5.71 -3.28 -3.69
N GLY A 130 -6.59 -3.55 -2.73
CA GLY A 130 -7.05 -2.54 -1.77
C GLY A 130 -5.96 -2.17 -0.74
N ALA A 131 -5.19 -3.16 -0.31
CA ALA A 131 -4.13 -3.02 0.69
C ALA A 131 -2.89 -2.31 0.12
N MET A 132 -2.50 -2.63 -1.11
CA MET A 132 -1.27 -2.14 -1.75
C MET A 132 -1.14 -0.62 -1.80
N ARG A 133 -2.29 0.06 -1.89
CA ARG A 133 -2.41 1.50 -2.06
C ARG A 133 -2.82 2.27 -0.80
N ALA A 134 -3.00 1.59 0.33
CA ALA A 134 -3.71 2.17 1.49
C ALA A 134 -2.81 2.94 2.48
N ALA A 135 -1.48 2.76 2.44
CA ALA A 135 -0.57 3.44 3.37
C ALA A 135 -0.66 4.98 3.31
N PRO A 136 -0.72 5.63 2.13
CA PRO A 136 -0.88 7.09 2.03
C PRO A 136 -2.16 7.62 2.71
N LEU A 137 -3.27 6.87 2.64
CA LEU A 137 -4.53 7.20 3.32
C LEU A 137 -4.37 7.15 4.84
N GLY A 138 -3.71 6.10 5.34
CA GLY A 138 -3.41 5.94 6.76
C GLY A 138 -2.55 7.07 7.31
N ALA A 139 -1.53 7.48 6.57
CA ALA A 139 -0.67 8.61 6.93
C ALA A 139 -1.44 9.93 6.96
N TYR A 140 -2.39 10.14 6.05
CA TYR A 140 -3.22 11.35 6.01
C TYR A 140 -4.17 11.46 7.21
N PHE A 141 -4.84 10.37 7.62
CA PHE A 141 -5.78 10.33 8.74
C PHE A 141 -5.15 9.86 10.06
N PHE A 142 -3.84 10.01 10.23
CA PHE A 142 -3.05 9.29 11.23
C PHE A 142 -3.55 9.38 12.68
N ASP A 143 -4.18 10.49 13.06
CA ASP A 143 -4.67 10.82 14.39
C ASP A 143 -6.17 10.52 14.60
N GLU A 144 -6.85 9.97 13.58
CA GLU A 144 -8.28 9.69 13.62
C GLU A 144 -8.56 8.21 13.24
N PRO A 145 -8.31 7.23 14.15
CA PRO A 145 -8.39 5.80 13.81
C PRO A 145 -9.74 5.38 13.22
N ALA A 146 -10.84 5.97 13.72
CA ALA A 146 -12.18 5.73 13.18
C ALA A 146 -12.32 6.21 11.72
N ARG A 147 -11.73 7.36 11.37
CA ARG A 147 -11.70 7.85 9.99
C ARG A 147 -10.77 7.01 9.11
N VAL A 148 -9.63 6.55 9.63
CA VAL A 148 -8.77 5.61 8.90
C VAL A 148 -9.58 4.39 8.46
N VAL A 149 -10.36 3.79 9.37
CA VAL A 149 -11.21 2.63 9.06
C VAL A 149 -12.29 2.96 8.04
N SER A 150 -13.02 4.07 8.21
CA SER A 150 -14.11 4.42 7.29
C SER A 150 -13.62 4.78 5.90
N GLU A 151 -12.56 5.59 5.80
CA GLU A 151 -11.99 6.07 4.54
C GLU A 151 -11.25 4.96 3.80
N ALA A 152 -10.52 4.07 4.49
CA ALA A 152 -9.90 2.90 3.87
C ALA A 152 -10.96 1.93 3.32
N ARG A 153 -12.11 1.78 4.01
CA ARG A 153 -13.21 0.97 3.50
C ARG A 153 -13.81 1.56 2.22
N LYS A 154 -14.07 2.87 2.21
CA LYS A 154 -14.55 3.59 1.03
C LYS A 154 -13.57 3.44 -0.14
N SER A 155 -12.27 3.62 0.09
CA SER A 155 -11.26 3.54 -0.98
C SER A 155 -11.08 2.14 -1.55
N ALA A 156 -11.26 1.10 -0.73
CA ALA A 156 -11.15 -0.29 -1.16
C ALA A 156 -12.38 -0.76 -1.95
N ARG A 157 -13.60 -0.49 -1.47
CA ARG A 157 -14.84 -1.08 -1.99
C ARG A 157 -15.16 -0.71 -3.44
N VAL A 158 -14.56 0.37 -3.95
CA VAL A 158 -14.59 0.78 -5.36
C VAL A 158 -14.04 -0.30 -6.31
N THR A 159 -13.22 -1.23 -5.80
CA THR A 159 -12.59 -2.32 -6.60
C THR A 159 -12.61 -3.67 -5.88
N HIS A 160 -12.71 -3.67 -4.56
CA HIS A 160 -12.64 -4.85 -3.70
C HIS A 160 -13.91 -4.89 -2.84
N TRP A 161 -14.99 -5.42 -3.40
CA TRP A 161 -16.28 -5.47 -2.71
C TRP A 161 -16.31 -6.49 -1.58
N HIS A 162 -15.44 -7.51 -1.62
CA HIS A 162 -15.39 -8.52 -0.56
C HIS A 162 -14.88 -7.92 0.77
N PRO A 163 -15.51 -8.23 1.92
CA PRO A 163 -15.11 -7.69 3.23
C PRO A 163 -13.63 -7.93 3.58
N GLU A 164 -13.07 -9.09 3.23
CA GLU A 164 -11.64 -9.39 3.48
C GLU A 164 -10.68 -8.51 2.66
N GLY A 165 -11.04 -8.18 1.40
CA GLY A 165 -10.25 -7.25 0.59
C GLY A 165 -10.27 -5.83 1.20
N GLN A 166 -11.43 -5.41 1.69
CA GLN A 166 -11.57 -4.13 2.43
C GLN A 166 -10.81 -4.15 3.76
N ALA A 167 -10.84 -5.26 4.49
CA ALA A 167 -10.11 -5.43 5.74
C ALA A 167 -8.59 -5.31 5.52
N GLY A 168 -8.08 -5.77 4.38
CA GLY A 168 -6.68 -5.58 3.98
C GLY A 168 -6.30 -4.10 3.88
N ALA A 169 -7.09 -3.30 3.16
CA ALA A 169 -6.89 -1.85 3.07
C ALA A 169 -6.93 -1.17 4.45
N ILE A 170 -7.90 -1.55 5.29
CA ILE A 170 -8.04 -1.02 6.65
C ILE A 170 -6.80 -1.34 7.49
N ALA A 171 -6.31 -2.58 7.46
CA ALA A 171 -5.14 -3.00 8.23
C ALA A 171 -3.88 -2.21 7.85
N ILE A 172 -3.63 -2.04 6.55
CA ILE A 172 -2.45 -1.29 6.06
C ILE A 172 -2.58 0.21 6.35
N ALA A 173 -3.77 0.79 6.20
CA ALA A 173 -3.99 2.19 6.55
C ALA A 173 -3.81 2.42 8.07
N LEU A 174 -4.31 1.52 8.92
CA LEU A 174 -4.06 1.58 10.37
C LEU A 174 -2.58 1.46 10.70
N ALA A 175 -1.84 0.58 10.01
CA ALA A 175 -0.40 0.44 10.21
C ALA A 175 0.37 1.71 9.86
N ALA A 176 0.05 2.36 8.75
CA ALA A 176 0.66 3.64 8.36
C ALA A 176 0.25 4.78 9.32
N SER A 177 -1.00 4.82 9.78
CA SER A 177 -1.46 5.75 10.82
C SER A 177 -0.66 5.59 12.12
N TRP A 178 -0.45 4.36 12.57
CA TRP A 178 0.37 4.05 13.74
C TRP A 178 1.82 4.49 13.54
N ALA A 179 2.39 4.24 12.35
CA ALA A 179 3.77 4.60 12.01
C ALA A 179 4.00 6.12 12.10
N VAL A 180 3.07 6.93 11.61
CA VAL A 180 3.12 8.39 11.76
C VAL A 180 2.97 8.81 13.22
N GLN A 181 2.06 8.20 13.98
CA GLN A 181 1.93 8.50 15.42
C GLN A 181 3.24 8.19 16.17
N ALA A 182 3.85 7.04 15.88
CA ALA A 182 5.13 6.63 16.44
C ALA A 182 6.24 7.62 16.07
N ARG A 183 6.23 8.19 14.86
CA ARG A 183 7.17 9.27 14.41
C ARG A 183 7.10 10.49 15.31
N ARG A 184 5.91 10.85 15.76
CA ARG A 184 5.66 12.07 16.52
C ARG A 184 5.87 11.88 18.03
N ALA A 185 5.59 10.68 18.54
CA ALA A 185 5.71 10.37 19.96
C ALA A 185 5.89 8.86 20.20
N THR A 186 6.35 8.48 21.38
CA THR A 186 6.39 7.07 21.78
C THR A 186 4.97 6.47 21.76
N PRO A 187 4.72 5.41 20.97
CA PRO A 187 3.39 4.84 20.85
C PRO A 187 2.98 4.09 22.14
N GLN A 188 1.69 4.14 22.48
CA GLN A 188 1.15 3.47 23.67
C GLN A 188 1.04 1.94 23.50
N GLN A 189 0.92 1.49 22.26
CA GLN A 189 0.77 0.09 21.86
C GLN A 189 1.74 -0.19 20.72
N ASP A 190 2.17 -1.45 20.59
CA ASP A 190 2.89 -1.89 19.39
C ASP A 190 1.96 -1.87 18.16
N LEU A 191 2.57 -1.94 16.97
CA LEU A 191 1.88 -1.92 15.68
C LEU A 191 0.74 -2.94 15.61
N PHE A 192 1.01 -4.19 15.97
CA PHE A 192 0.03 -5.27 15.83
C PHE A 192 -1.14 -5.06 16.78
N THR A 193 -0.87 -4.73 18.04
CA THR A 193 -1.92 -4.45 19.03
C THR A 193 -2.82 -3.30 18.57
N TYR A 194 -2.23 -2.24 18.00
CA TYR A 194 -2.99 -1.11 17.47
C TYR A 194 -3.89 -1.52 16.28
N VAL A 195 -3.33 -2.22 15.28
CA VAL A 195 -4.08 -2.69 14.10
C VAL A 195 -5.23 -3.62 14.53
N LEU A 196 -4.95 -4.61 15.38
CA LEU A 196 -5.94 -5.57 15.86
C LEU A 196 -7.05 -4.91 16.71
N THR A 197 -6.73 -3.84 17.43
CA THR A 197 -7.71 -3.09 18.24
C THR A 197 -8.72 -2.36 17.36
N HIS A 198 -8.26 -1.77 16.25
CA HIS A 198 -9.10 -0.88 15.44
C HIS A 198 -9.72 -1.53 14.20
N MET A 199 -9.20 -2.66 13.72
CA MET A 199 -9.76 -3.35 12.55
C MET A 199 -11.03 -4.16 12.91
N PRO A 200 -11.97 -4.31 11.96
CA PRO A 200 -13.17 -5.14 12.15
C PRO A 200 -12.79 -6.61 12.37
N ASP A 201 -13.69 -7.37 13.02
CA ASP A 201 -13.53 -8.82 13.15
C ASP A 201 -13.74 -9.50 11.78
N CYS A 202 -12.74 -10.28 11.36
CA CYS A 202 -12.72 -11.01 10.09
C CYS A 202 -11.60 -12.08 10.11
N ASP A 203 -11.50 -12.91 9.08
CA ASP A 203 -10.48 -13.97 9.01
C ASP A 203 -9.07 -13.39 8.88
N LEU A 204 -8.91 -12.26 8.19
CA LEU A 204 -7.64 -11.55 8.13
C LEU A 204 -7.17 -11.10 9.52
N LYS A 205 -8.06 -10.67 10.42
CA LYS A 205 -7.69 -10.30 11.80
C LYS A 205 -7.04 -11.47 12.54
N VAL A 206 -7.56 -12.68 12.35
CA VAL A 206 -6.98 -13.91 12.92
C VAL A 206 -5.60 -14.19 12.33
N ARG A 207 -5.41 -13.96 11.02
CA ARG A 207 -4.10 -14.13 10.36
C ARG A 207 -3.07 -13.10 10.82
N ILE A 208 -3.47 -11.85 11.04
CA ILE A 208 -2.60 -10.80 11.60
C ILE A 208 -2.20 -11.14 13.04
N ALA A 209 -3.13 -11.68 13.85
CA ALA A 209 -2.79 -12.16 15.20
C ALA A 209 -1.75 -13.31 15.17
N LYS A 210 -1.76 -14.16 14.15
CA LYS A 210 -0.71 -15.17 13.95
C LYS A 210 0.65 -14.52 13.64
N ALA A 211 0.68 -13.46 12.81
CA ALA A 211 1.90 -12.71 12.54
C ALA A 211 2.48 -12.07 13.81
N GLN A 212 1.64 -11.49 14.66
CA GLN A 212 2.04 -10.95 15.97
C GLN A 212 2.66 -12.01 16.88
N ALA A 213 2.14 -13.24 16.83
CA ALA A 213 2.59 -14.35 17.68
C ALA A 213 3.89 -15.02 17.19
N LEU A 214 4.40 -14.68 16.01
CA LEU A 214 5.67 -15.22 15.53
C LEU A 214 6.85 -14.69 16.37
N SER A 215 7.85 -15.55 16.54
CA SER A 215 9.11 -15.14 17.18
C SER A 215 9.77 -14.00 16.41
N PRO A 216 10.30 -12.95 17.06
CA PRO A 216 11.06 -11.88 16.40
C PRO A 216 12.26 -12.41 15.59
N ASN A 217 12.81 -13.56 16.00
CA ASN A 217 13.98 -14.20 15.38
C ASN A 217 13.61 -15.19 14.28
N VAL A 218 12.34 -15.31 13.91
CA VAL A 218 11.94 -16.19 12.80
C VAL A 218 12.58 -15.71 11.49
N ASP A 219 13.08 -16.65 10.70
CA ASP A 219 13.60 -16.38 9.37
C ASP A 219 12.46 -16.14 8.37
N VAL A 220 12.79 -15.44 7.28
CA VAL A 220 11.79 -15.03 6.27
C VAL A 220 11.10 -16.23 5.63
N ARG A 221 11.80 -17.36 5.40
CA ARG A 221 11.24 -18.56 4.78
C ARG A 221 10.19 -19.21 5.69
N THR A 222 10.45 -19.26 6.99
CA THR A 222 9.44 -19.74 7.96
C THR A 222 8.28 -18.74 8.09
N ALA A 223 8.56 -17.43 8.05
CA ALA A 223 7.50 -16.42 8.08
C ALA A 223 6.56 -16.54 6.87
N THR A 224 7.10 -16.67 5.65
CA THR A 224 6.29 -16.79 4.42
C THR A 224 5.49 -18.09 4.39
N ALA A 225 6.06 -19.20 4.87
CA ALA A 225 5.33 -20.46 5.00
C ALA A 225 4.13 -20.36 5.98
N ALA A 226 4.23 -19.54 7.02
CA ALA A 226 3.19 -19.37 8.02
C ALA A 226 2.14 -18.31 7.65
N LEU A 227 2.57 -17.23 6.99
CA LEU A 227 1.77 -16.01 6.78
C LEU A 227 1.30 -15.82 5.34
N GLY A 228 1.93 -16.51 4.38
CA GLY A 228 1.86 -16.16 2.97
C GLY A 228 2.96 -15.17 2.57
N ASN A 229 3.01 -14.86 1.29
CA ASN A 229 3.91 -13.86 0.71
C ASN A 229 3.25 -13.15 -0.49
N GLY A 230 1.93 -13.15 -0.52
CA GLY A 230 1.12 -12.61 -1.60
C GLY A 230 1.03 -13.47 -2.85
N SER A 231 1.68 -14.65 -2.95
CA SER A 231 1.60 -15.50 -4.15
C SER A 231 0.17 -15.88 -4.56
N GLN A 232 -0.81 -15.81 -3.64
CA GLN A 232 -2.22 -16.04 -3.93
C GLN A 232 -2.99 -14.78 -4.37
N ILE A 233 -2.35 -13.61 -4.39
CA ILE A 233 -2.91 -12.29 -4.76
C ILE A 233 -4.16 -11.96 -3.93
N ILE A 234 -4.16 -12.33 -2.65
CA ILE A 234 -5.27 -12.09 -1.71
C ILE A 234 -4.78 -11.41 -0.44
N ALA A 235 -5.65 -10.60 0.18
CA ALA A 235 -5.30 -9.87 1.39
C ALA A 235 -4.83 -10.83 2.52
N LEU A 236 -5.47 -11.99 2.66
CA LEU A 236 -5.14 -12.99 3.70
C LEU A 236 -3.75 -13.61 3.56
N ASP A 237 -3.17 -13.60 2.35
CA ASP A 237 -1.86 -14.17 2.03
C ASP A 237 -0.76 -13.08 1.96
N THR A 238 -1.14 -11.81 2.01
CA THR A 238 -0.23 -10.67 1.76
C THR A 238 -0.05 -9.81 3.02
N VAL A 239 -1.16 -9.39 3.63
CA VAL A 239 -1.17 -8.39 4.70
C VAL A 239 -0.46 -8.88 5.98
N PRO A 240 -0.63 -10.13 6.45
CA PRO A 240 0.08 -10.59 7.64
C PRO A 240 1.60 -10.56 7.47
N PHE A 241 2.11 -10.97 6.30
CA PHE A 241 3.54 -10.98 6.00
C PHE A 241 4.14 -9.57 5.91
N THR A 242 3.44 -8.65 5.24
CA THR A 242 3.89 -7.26 5.11
C THR A 242 3.92 -6.52 6.45
N LEU A 243 2.90 -6.73 7.32
CA LEU A 243 2.93 -6.18 8.69
C LEU A 243 4.10 -6.74 9.51
N TRP A 244 4.42 -8.03 9.33
CA TRP A 244 5.58 -8.66 9.98
C TRP A 244 6.90 -8.06 9.48
N CYS A 245 7.06 -7.88 8.17
CA CYS A 245 8.26 -7.25 7.60
C CYS A 245 8.44 -5.81 8.10
N ALA A 246 7.37 -5.01 8.04
CA ALA A 246 7.38 -3.62 8.51
C ALA A 246 7.70 -3.55 10.01
N ALA A 247 7.10 -4.40 10.84
CA ALA A 247 7.38 -4.43 12.28
C ALA A 247 8.85 -4.77 12.58
N LYS A 248 9.46 -5.66 11.79
CA LYS A 248 10.83 -6.13 11.99
C LYS A 248 11.89 -5.06 11.67
N TYR A 249 11.65 -4.24 10.65
CA TYR A 249 12.56 -3.19 10.20
C TYR A 249 11.88 -1.81 10.10
N MET A 250 11.03 -1.47 11.08
CA MET A 250 10.28 -0.22 11.11
C MET A 250 11.17 1.03 11.10
N GLU A 251 12.41 0.89 11.58
CA GLU A 251 13.40 1.96 11.71
C GLU A 251 14.46 1.95 10.60
N ASP A 252 14.37 1.04 9.61
CA ASP A 252 15.35 0.89 8.53
C ASP A 252 14.65 0.53 7.21
N PHE A 253 14.50 1.54 6.34
CA PHE A 253 13.81 1.37 5.06
C PHE A 253 14.53 0.35 4.15
N GLU A 254 15.85 0.40 4.07
CA GLU A 254 16.61 -0.46 3.16
C GLU A 254 16.52 -1.92 3.62
N GLU A 255 16.73 -2.20 4.91
CA GLU A 255 16.59 -3.55 5.44
C GLU A 255 15.16 -4.08 5.34
N ALA A 256 14.15 -3.21 5.50
CA ALA A 256 12.75 -3.60 5.29
C ALA A 256 12.50 -4.06 3.85
N MET A 257 13.03 -3.37 2.84
CA MET A 257 12.87 -3.74 1.43
C MET A 257 13.56 -5.05 1.10
N TRP A 258 14.82 -5.21 1.54
CA TRP A 258 15.57 -6.44 1.32
C TRP A 258 14.95 -7.66 2.01
N LEU A 259 14.48 -7.50 3.25
CA LEU A 259 13.74 -8.57 3.95
C LEU A 259 12.49 -8.95 3.16
N THR A 260 11.70 -7.95 2.75
CA THR A 260 10.41 -8.18 2.10
C THR A 260 10.57 -8.92 0.79
N VAL A 261 11.47 -8.45 -0.08
CA VAL A 261 11.68 -9.07 -1.40
C VAL A 261 12.28 -10.48 -1.30
N SER A 262 13.06 -10.76 -0.25
CA SER A 262 13.57 -12.11 0.02
C SER A 262 12.47 -13.13 0.36
N GLY A 263 11.26 -12.65 0.72
CA GLY A 263 10.07 -13.48 0.90
C GLY A 263 9.45 -14.01 -0.39
N LEU A 264 9.88 -13.49 -1.55
CA LEU A 264 9.34 -13.82 -2.87
C LEU A 264 7.82 -13.60 -2.96
N GLY A 265 7.15 -14.26 -3.90
CA GLY A 265 5.71 -14.11 -4.12
C GLY A 265 5.38 -12.83 -4.88
N ASP A 266 4.51 -12.01 -4.31
CA ASP A 266 3.99 -10.79 -4.90
C ASP A 266 4.87 -9.60 -4.51
N ARG A 267 6.03 -9.52 -5.18
CA ARG A 267 7.21 -8.78 -4.70
C ARG A 267 7.02 -7.26 -4.76
N ASP A 268 6.46 -6.74 -5.85
CA ASP A 268 6.03 -5.36 -6.00
C ASP A 268 5.02 -4.97 -4.91
N THR A 269 3.92 -5.71 -4.75
CA THR A 269 2.85 -5.41 -3.80
C THR A 269 3.32 -5.47 -2.36
N THR A 270 4.06 -6.52 -1.99
CA THR A 270 4.56 -6.65 -0.63
C THR A 270 5.55 -5.53 -0.29
N CYS A 271 6.46 -5.17 -1.21
CA CYS A 271 7.40 -4.07 -1.02
C CYS A 271 6.71 -2.70 -1.02
N ALA A 272 5.69 -2.49 -1.86
CA ALA A 272 4.89 -1.27 -1.88
C ALA A 272 4.20 -1.00 -0.53
N ILE A 273 3.56 -2.04 0.03
CA ILE A 273 2.91 -1.97 1.35
C ILE A 273 3.93 -1.65 2.45
N VAL A 274 5.02 -2.41 2.51
CA VAL A 274 6.05 -2.24 3.56
C VAL A 274 6.73 -0.88 3.42
N GLY A 275 7.08 -0.48 2.20
CA GLY A 275 7.71 0.79 1.90
C GLY A 275 6.83 1.96 2.32
N GLY A 276 5.53 1.90 2.02
CA GLY A 276 4.57 2.91 2.45
C GLY A 276 4.47 3.05 3.96
N ILE A 277 4.43 1.93 4.71
CA ILE A 277 4.36 1.95 6.18
C ILE A 277 5.66 2.50 6.79
N VAL A 278 6.82 2.01 6.34
CA VAL A 278 8.13 2.40 6.90
C VAL A 278 8.46 3.85 6.53
N ALA A 279 8.13 4.31 5.32
CA ALA A 279 8.29 5.73 4.96
C ALA A 279 7.35 6.64 5.76
N ALA A 280 6.16 6.19 6.15
CA ALA A 280 5.28 6.94 7.06
C ALA A 280 5.92 7.15 8.45
N ARG A 281 6.70 6.15 8.92
CA ARG A 281 7.48 6.23 10.17
C ARG A 281 8.67 7.17 10.05
N LEU A 282 9.45 7.07 8.98
CA LEU A 282 10.77 7.70 8.89
C LEU A 282 10.76 9.03 8.12
N GLY A 283 9.75 9.25 7.27
CA GLY A 283 9.72 10.32 6.27
C GLY A 283 10.50 9.97 5.00
N ARG A 284 10.17 10.62 3.88
CA ARG A 284 10.76 10.31 2.56
C ARG A 284 12.28 10.44 2.50
N ASP A 285 12.87 11.28 3.36
CA ASP A 285 14.30 11.56 3.33
C ASP A 285 15.16 10.44 3.94
N ALA A 286 14.54 9.52 4.68
CA ALA A 286 15.19 8.29 5.12
C ALA A 286 15.31 7.25 3.98
N ILE A 287 14.54 7.39 2.90
CA ILE A 287 14.70 6.55 1.72
C ILE A 287 16.02 6.93 1.03
N PRO A 288 16.93 5.97 0.76
CA PRO A 288 18.20 6.25 0.10
C PRO A 288 18.00 7.08 -1.16
N SER A 289 18.74 8.18 -1.30
CA SER A 289 18.57 9.11 -2.43
C SER A 289 18.78 8.44 -3.79
N LYS A 290 19.69 7.46 -3.86
CA LYS A 290 19.90 6.64 -5.05
C LYS A 290 18.67 5.80 -5.43
N TRP A 291 17.92 5.31 -4.45
CA TRP A 291 16.72 4.50 -4.69
C TRP A 291 15.57 5.39 -5.16
N ARG A 292 15.39 6.55 -4.51
CA ARG A 292 14.42 7.57 -4.98
C ARG A 292 14.71 8.01 -6.42
N ALA A 293 15.98 8.18 -6.77
CA ALA A 293 16.41 8.53 -8.12
C ALA A 293 16.35 7.38 -9.14
N SER A 294 16.19 6.13 -8.68
CA SER A 294 16.02 4.97 -9.56
C SER A 294 14.57 4.82 -10.03
N VAL A 295 13.57 5.29 -9.27
CA VAL A 295 12.15 5.25 -9.68
C VAL A 295 11.97 6.02 -10.99
N GLU A 296 11.15 5.49 -11.89
CA GLU A 296 10.85 6.18 -13.14
C GLU A 296 10.28 7.59 -12.92
N ASP A 297 10.52 8.48 -13.87
CA ASP A 297 9.93 9.82 -13.85
C ASP A 297 8.49 9.76 -14.38
N LEU A 298 7.53 9.91 -13.47
CA LEU A 298 6.10 9.95 -13.82
C LEU A 298 5.67 11.31 -14.41
N GLY A 299 6.46 12.38 -14.23
CA GLY A 299 6.04 13.73 -14.61
C GLY A 299 4.63 14.05 -14.11
N ASP A 300 3.75 14.47 -15.02
CA ASP A 300 2.35 14.77 -14.72
C ASP A 300 1.42 13.54 -14.83
N ALA A 301 1.94 12.37 -15.22
CA ALA A 301 1.13 11.15 -15.29
C ALA A 301 0.55 10.81 -13.91
N PHE A 302 -0.69 10.33 -13.90
CA PHE A 302 -1.40 9.93 -12.68
C PHE A 302 -1.47 11.04 -11.61
N SER A 303 -1.41 12.31 -12.03
CA SER A 303 -1.38 13.51 -11.17
C SER A 303 -0.14 13.62 -10.26
N TRP A 304 0.94 12.90 -10.56
CA TRP A 304 2.11 12.81 -9.70
C TRP A 304 2.72 14.17 -9.34
N SER A 305 3.04 15.03 -10.31
CA SER A 305 3.56 16.39 -10.04
C SER A 305 2.66 17.21 -9.12
N SER A 306 1.35 17.15 -9.33
CA SER A 306 0.36 17.89 -8.52
C SER A 306 0.32 17.37 -7.09
N ILE A 307 0.33 16.04 -6.92
CA ILE A 307 0.35 15.38 -5.62
C ILE A 307 1.64 15.68 -4.88
N MET A 308 2.79 15.68 -5.55
CA MET A 308 4.11 15.85 -4.94
C MET A 308 4.51 17.31 -4.72
N SER A 309 3.79 18.24 -5.33
CA SER A 309 4.00 19.66 -5.11
C SER A 309 3.65 20.06 -3.67
N PRO A 310 4.36 21.02 -3.06
CA PRO A 310 3.97 21.54 -1.76
C PRO A 310 2.56 22.13 -1.83
N VAL A 311 1.67 21.70 -0.94
CA VAL A 311 0.31 22.28 -0.86
C VAL A 311 0.44 23.75 -0.47
N THR A 312 -0.03 24.63 -1.36
CA THR A 312 -0.04 26.08 -1.15
C THR A 312 -1.26 26.48 -0.31
N SER A 313 -1.10 27.53 0.50
CA SER A 313 -2.11 28.03 1.45
C SER A 313 -3.20 28.86 0.79
#